data_AF-D8QFU4-F1
#
_entry.id   AF-D8QFU4-F1
#
_cell.length_a   1.000
_cell.length_b   1.000
_cell.length_c   1.000
_cell.angle_alpha   90.00
_cell.angle_beta   90.00
_cell.angle_gamma   90.00
#
_symmetry.space_group_name_H-M   'P 1'
#
loop_
_entity.id
_entity.type
_entity.pdbx_description
1 polymer ?
#
loop_
_entity_poly.entity_id
_entity_poly.type
_entity_poly.pdbx_seq_one_letter_code
_entity_poly.pdbx_strand_id
1 'polypeptide(L)'
;ETSTYELDLPDALKARRIHPVFHVSLLRPHDPNNDILFPNQDFTKHYDFGAPNNAEFLVSSIKSHRWDGEKLLFSVVWDYGDITEEPLSNVEELSALDDYLALCGVETPNDLPGKRPTRRRQPSRRVGAPHLVSG
;
A
#
# COMPACT_ATOMS: atom_id res chain seq x y z
N GLU A 1 34.50 -30.98 -7.45
CA GLU A 1 34.98 -29.77 -6.77
C GLU A 1 33.83 -28.79 -6.64
N THR A 2 33.57 -28.25 -5.45
CA THR A 2 32.54 -27.23 -5.26
C THR A 2 33.13 -25.86 -5.58
N SER A 3 32.69 -25.27 -6.68
CA SER A 3 33.16 -23.97 -7.19
C SER A 3 32.49 -22.80 -6.46
N THR A 4 32.44 -22.86 -5.12
CA THR A 4 31.72 -21.91 -4.27
C THR A 4 32.64 -21.29 -3.23
N TYR A 5 32.45 -20.00 -2.97
CA TYR A 5 33.19 -19.24 -1.96
C TYR A 5 32.23 -18.56 -0.99
N GLU A 6 32.63 -18.51 0.28
CA GLU A 6 31.94 -17.74 1.32
C GLU A 6 32.59 -16.35 1.44
N LEU A 7 31.78 -15.30 1.35
CA LEU A 7 32.21 -13.91 1.44
C LEU A 7 31.78 -13.30 2.78
N ASP A 8 32.61 -12.44 3.35
CA ASP A 8 32.20 -11.62 4.49
C ASP A 8 31.35 -10.44 4.00
N LEU A 9 30.02 -10.61 4.10
CA LEU A 9 29.08 -9.59 3.65
C LEU A 9 28.91 -8.46 4.68
N PRO A 10 28.73 -7.21 4.24
CA PRO A 10 28.30 -6.12 5.11
C PRO A 10 27.01 -6.45 5.88
N ASP A 11 26.87 -5.90 7.09
CA ASP A 11 25.73 -6.19 7.97
C ASP A 11 24.37 -5.85 7.35
N ALA A 12 24.32 -4.80 6.51
CA ALA A 12 23.11 -4.43 5.77
C ALA A 12 22.61 -5.56 4.83
N LEU A 13 23.52 -6.32 4.22
CA LEU A 13 23.17 -7.47 3.37
C LEU A 13 22.78 -8.69 4.21
N LYS A 14 23.47 -8.91 5.34
CA LYS A 14 23.15 -9.99 6.29
C LYS A 14 21.77 -9.79 6.91
N ALA A 15 21.40 -8.55 7.27
CA ALA A 15 20.09 -8.20 7.80
C ALA A 15 18.94 -8.58 6.85
N ARG A 16 19.21 -8.57 5.54
CA ARG A 16 18.29 -8.99 4.48
C ARG A 16 18.32 -10.48 4.17
N ARG A 17 19.05 -11.27 4.97
CA ARG A 17 19.20 -12.73 4.82
C ARG A 17 19.83 -13.15 3.50
N ILE A 18 20.68 -12.31 2.90
CA ILE A 18 21.46 -12.70 1.74
C ILE A 18 22.49 -13.75 2.16
N HIS A 19 22.53 -14.87 1.45
CA HIS A 19 23.49 -15.93 1.74
C HIS A 19 24.91 -15.50 1.36
N PRO A 20 25.91 -15.73 2.23
CA PRO A 20 27.30 -15.33 1.99
C PRO A 20 28.01 -16.24 0.98
N VAL A 21 27.40 -17.35 0.56
CA VAL A 21 28.03 -18.34 -0.31
C VAL A 21 27.61 -18.14 -1.76
N PHE A 22 28.58 -17.91 -2.63
CA PHE A 22 28.36 -17.67 -4.06
C PHE A 22 29.17 -18.62 -4.92
N HIS A 23 28.65 -18.96 -6.10
CA HIS A 23 29.40 -19.69 -7.11
C HIS A 23 30.45 -18.79 -7.78
N VAL A 24 31.63 -19.32 -8.10
CA VAL A 24 32.77 -18.58 -8.68
C VAL A 24 32.43 -17.82 -9.96
N SER A 25 31.50 -18.34 -10.77
CA SER A 25 31.05 -17.68 -12.00
C SER A 25 30.28 -16.38 -11.78
N LEU A 26 29.79 -16.15 -10.55
CA LEU A 26 29.09 -14.92 -10.16
C LEU A 26 30.04 -13.89 -9.54
N LEU A 27 31.25 -14.31 -9.16
CA LEU A 27 32.23 -13.45 -8.52
C LEU A 27 33.04 -12.70 -9.55
N ARG A 28 33.35 -11.45 -9.23
CA ARG A 28 34.27 -10.60 -10.00
C ARG A 28 35.37 -10.10 -9.06
N PRO A 29 36.59 -9.86 -9.57
CA PRO A 29 37.62 -9.17 -8.80
C PRO A 29 37.09 -7.84 -8.27
N HIS A 30 37.42 -7.55 -7.01
CA HIS A 30 37.05 -6.28 -6.39
C HIS A 30 38.05 -5.19 -6.79
N ASP A 31 37.58 -4.18 -7.49
CA ASP A 31 38.35 -2.97 -7.77
C ASP A 31 38.10 -1.94 -6.66
N PRO A 32 39.13 -1.54 -5.89
CA PRO A 32 38.96 -0.59 -4.80
C PRO A 32 38.53 0.79 -5.30
N ASN A 33 37.73 1.50 -4.49
CA ASN A 33 37.30 2.85 -4.81
C ASN A 33 38.50 3.79 -4.96
N ASN A 34 38.42 4.70 -5.94
CA ASN A 34 39.38 5.79 -6.07
C ASN A 34 38.85 7.03 -5.35
N ASP A 35 39.30 7.26 -4.12
CA ASP A 35 38.80 8.33 -3.26
C ASP A 35 39.09 9.75 -3.79
N ILE A 36 40.02 9.90 -4.74
CA ILE A 36 40.31 11.18 -5.41
C ILE A 36 39.24 11.49 -6.46
N LEU A 37 38.80 10.48 -7.21
CA LEU A 37 37.79 10.64 -8.26
C LEU A 37 36.36 10.52 -7.72
N PHE A 38 36.16 9.74 -6.66
CA PHE A 38 34.85 9.46 -6.04
C PHE A 38 34.90 9.64 -4.53
N PRO A 39 35.10 10.89 -4.05
CA PRO A 39 35.07 11.18 -2.63
C PRO A 39 33.67 10.90 -2.05
N ASN A 40 33.62 10.34 -0.84
CA ASN A 40 32.39 10.00 -0.11
C ASN A 40 31.51 8.92 -0.75
N GLN A 41 32.10 7.89 -1.37
CA GLN A 41 31.34 6.73 -1.85
C GLN A 41 30.78 5.93 -0.66
N ASP A 42 29.58 6.30 -0.23
CA ASP A 42 28.84 5.61 0.82
C ASP A 42 27.85 4.65 0.18
N PHE A 43 28.16 3.36 0.21
CA PHE A 43 27.30 2.33 -0.38
C PHE A 43 25.89 2.35 0.22
N THR A 44 25.72 2.81 1.47
CA THR A 44 24.40 2.94 2.10
C THR A 44 23.54 4.03 1.48
N LYS A 45 24.14 5.04 0.85
CA LYS A 45 23.41 6.09 0.12
C LYS A 45 23.13 5.71 -1.33
N HIS A 46 23.99 4.91 -1.93
CA HIS A 46 23.91 4.59 -3.36
C HIS A 46 23.10 3.35 -3.68
N TYR A 47 22.99 2.41 -2.75
CA TYR A 47 22.15 1.23 -2.91
C TYR A 47 20.89 1.39 -2.08
N ASP A 48 19.73 1.23 -2.73
CA ASP A 48 18.46 1.08 -2.03
C ASP A 48 18.43 -0.28 -1.31
N PHE A 49 18.83 -0.24 -0.04
CA PHE A 49 18.68 -1.36 0.89
C PHE A 49 17.25 -1.51 1.42
N GLY A 50 16.26 -0.93 0.73
CA GLY A 50 14.85 -0.99 1.03
C GLY A 50 14.55 -0.22 2.29
N ALA A 51 13.42 0.49 2.29
CA ALA A 51 12.90 1.04 3.51
C ALA A 51 12.60 -0.11 4.50
N PRO A 52 12.82 0.05 5.81
CA PRO A 52 12.44 -0.96 6.79
C PRO A 52 10.94 -1.27 6.63
N ASN A 53 10.49 -2.49 6.99
CA ASN A 53 9.09 -2.90 6.83
C ASN A 53 8.06 -1.96 7.52
N ASN A 54 8.51 -1.07 8.40
CA ASN A 54 7.71 -0.05 9.09
C ASN A 54 7.92 1.36 8.52
N ALA A 55 8.49 1.49 7.32
CA ALA A 55 8.66 2.79 6.71
C ALA A 55 7.29 3.42 6.48
N GLU A 56 7.03 4.47 7.26
CA GLU A 56 5.86 5.32 7.10
C GLU A 56 5.99 5.99 5.72
N PHE A 57 5.16 5.58 4.77
CA PHE A 57 5.11 6.21 3.46
C PHE A 57 4.41 7.56 3.59
N LEU A 58 5.07 8.61 3.09
CA LEU A 58 4.49 9.95 3.05
C LEU A 58 3.36 9.99 2.01
N VAL A 59 2.18 10.38 2.48
CA VAL A 59 1.00 10.61 1.64
C VAL A 59 1.01 12.06 1.17
N SER A 60 0.88 12.25 -0.14
CA SER A 60 0.84 13.57 -0.74
C SER A 60 -0.55 14.21 -0.57
N SER A 61 -1.61 13.50 -1.02
CA SER A 61 -3.00 13.98 -0.93
C SER A 61 -4.01 12.88 -1.25
N ILE A 62 -5.27 13.10 -0.89
CA ILE A 62 -6.40 12.30 -1.39
C ILE A 62 -6.98 12.96 -2.64
N LYS A 63 -7.02 12.22 -3.75
CA LYS A 63 -7.51 12.71 -5.05
C LYS A 63 -9.02 12.62 -5.18
N SER A 64 -9.61 11.51 -4.72
CA SER A 64 -11.03 11.22 -4.87
C SER A 64 -11.51 10.18 -3.87
N HIS A 65 -12.83 10.04 -3.75
CA HIS A 65 -13.48 8.96 -2.98
C HIS A 65 -14.50 8.23 -3.86
N ARG A 66 -14.78 6.96 -3.53
CA ARG A 66 -15.81 6.15 -4.18
C ARG A 66 -16.53 5.27 -3.16
N TRP A 67 -17.86 5.25 -3.28
CA TRP A 67 -18.70 4.30 -2.55
C TRP A 67 -18.79 2.96 -3.30
N ASP A 68 -18.50 1.87 -2.60
CA ASP A 68 -18.71 0.49 -3.03
C ASP A 68 -19.71 -0.20 -2.08
N GLY A 69 -21.00 0.05 -2.34
CA GLY A 69 -22.06 -0.31 -1.40
C GLY A 69 -21.99 0.55 -0.13
N GLU A 70 -21.76 -0.11 1.01
CA GLU A 70 -21.52 0.56 2.30
C GLU A 70 -20.05 0.87 2.56
N LYS A 71 -19.13 0.38 1.72
CA LYS A 71 -17.69 0.62 1.87
C LYS A 71 -17.31 1.93 1.19
N LEU A 72 -16.42 2.67 1.82
CA LEU A 72 -15.82 3.89 1.30
C LEU A 72 -14.35 3.63 0.98
N LEU A 73 -13.98 3.91 -0.27
CA LEU A 73 -12.61 3.79 -0.78
C LEU A 73 -12.10 5.18 -1.17
N PHE A 74 -10.83 5.42 -0.92
CA PHE A 74 -10.13 6.67 -1.22
C PHE A 74 -9.00 6.42 -2.20
N SER A 75 -8.89 7.29 -3.20
CA SER A 75 -7.74 7.29 -4.12
C SER A 75 -6.63 8.14 -3.51
N VAL A 76 -5.66 7.48 -2.88
CA VAL A 76 -4.54 8.11 -2.18
C VAL A 76 -3.37 8.30 -3.15
N VAL A 77 -2.83 9.52 -3.20
CA VAL A 77 -1.63 9.86 -3.97
C VAL A 77 -0.44 9.82 -3.02
N TRP A 78 0.53 8.97 -3.32
CA TRP A 78 1.76 8.83 -2.55
C TRP A 78 2.84 9.79 -3.09
N ASP A 79 3.81 10.17 -2.26
CA ASP A 79 4.87 11.12 -2.64
C ASP A 79 5.72 10.66 -3.83
N TYR A 80 5.84 9.35 -4.06
CA TYR A 80 6.55 8.77 -5.20
C TYR A 80 5.70 8.71 -6.48
N GLY A 81 4.47 9.24 -6.45
CA GLY A 81 3.58 9.39 -7.61
C GLY A 81 2.62 8.23 -7.85
N ASP A 82 2.72 7.16 -7.06
CA ASP A 82 1.76 6.05 -7.11
C ASP A 82 0.38 6.48 -6.59
N ILE A 83 -0.66 5.85 -7.12
CA ILE A 83 -2.04 6.04 -6.68
C ILE A 83 -2.64 4.69 -6.32
N THR A 84 -3.11 4.53 -5.08
CA THR A 84 -3.78 3.31 -4.62
C THR A 84 -5.21 3.59 -4.15
N GLU A 85 -6.07 2.57 -4.18
CA GLU A 85 -7.40 2.62 -3.57
C GLU A 85 -7.34 2.04 -2.15
N GLU A 86 -7.50 2.90 -1.14
CA GLU A 86 -7.40 2.52 0.26
C GLU A 86 -8.76 2.59 0.96
N PRO A 87 -9.08 1.65 1.88
CA PRO A 87 -10.26 1.74 2.71
C PRO A 87 -10.12 2.85 3.77
N LEU A 88 -11.25 3.28 4.35
CA LEU A 88 -11.26 4.27 5.44
C LEU A 88 -10.30 3.90 6.59
N SER A 89 -10.20 2.62 6.97
CA SER A 89 -9.30 2.16 8.04
C SER A 89 -7.82 2.43 7.78
N ASN A 90 -7.42 2.58 6.52
CA ASN A 90 -6.03 2.85 6.15
C ASN A 90 -5.74 4.36 6.05
N VAL A 91 -6.78 5.19 6.00
CA VAL A 91 -6.64 6.65 5.80
C VAL A 91 -7.15 7.47 6.99
N GLU A 92 -7.77 6.86 7.98
CA GLU A 92 -8.42 7.56 9.11
C GLU A 92 -7.46 8.38 9.97
N GLU A 93 -6.17 8.01 10.00
CA GLU A 93 -5.13 8.71 10.76
C GLU A 93 -4.33 9.71 9.90
N LEU A 94 -4.65 9.86 8.61
CA LEU A 94 -3.93 10.75 7.71
C LEU A 94 -4.48 12.18 7.80
N SER A 95 -3.60 13.17 7.97
CA SER A 95 -3.98 14.60 7.83
C SER A 95 -4.55 14.92 6.46
N ALA A 96 -4.14 14.16 5.42
CA ALA A 96 -4.67 14.28 4.07
C ALA A 96 -6.18 13.96 3.98
N LEU A 97 -6.73 13.20 4.94
CA LEU A 97 -8.18 12.98 5.04
C LEU A 97 -8.88 14.25 5.52
N ASP A 98 -8.37 14.90 6.57
CA ASP A 98 -8.95 16.14 7.09
C ASP A 98 -8.99 17.24 6.01
N ASP A 99 -7.88 17.41 5.29
CA ASP A 99 -7.79 18.37 4.18
C ASP A 99 -8.81 18.07 3.08
N TYR A 100 -9.01 16.79 2.76
CA TYR A 100 -9.94 16.35 1.74
C TYR A 100 -11.41 16.53 2.16
N LEU A 101 -11.75 16.23 3.41
CA LEU A 101 -13.09 16.45 3.97
C LEU A 101 -13.41 17.95 4.00
N ALA A 102 -12.45 18.78 4.41
CA ALA A 102 -12.57 20.24 4.39
C ALA A 102 -12.79 20.77 2.97
N LEU A 103 -12.07 20.24 1.97
CA LEU A 103 -12.26 20.59 0.56
C LEU A 103 -13.66 20.19 0.05
N CYS A 104 -14.19 19.07 0.54
CA CYS A 104 -15.55 18.61 0.24
C CYS A 104 -16.64 19.32 1.05
N GLY A 105 -16.27 20.12 2.05
CA GLY A 105 -17.19 20.83 2.95
C GLY A 105 -17.97 19.92 3.89
N VAL A 106 -17.39 18.78 4.28
CA VAL A 106 -18.00 17.80 5.20
C VAL A 106 -17.10 17.58 6.42
N GLU A 107 -17.71 17.20 7.55
CA GLU A 107 -16.96 16.92 8.79
C GLU A 107 -16.61 15.43 8.93
N THR A 108 -17.45 14.53 8.41
CA THR A 108 -17.23 13.09 8.55
C THR A 108 -17.18 12.38 7.19
N PRO A 109 -16.41 11.29 7.07
CA PRO A 109 -16.36 10.50 5.83
C PRO A 109 -17.72 9.96 5.37
N ASN A 110 -18.66 9.75 6.29
CA ASN A 110 -20.00 9.25 5.97
C ASN A 110 -20.89 10.28 5.27
N ASP A 111 -20.56 11.57 5.38
CA ASP A 111 -21.30 12.66 4.75
C ASP A 111 -20.85 12.90 3.30
N LEU A 112 -19.82 12.16 2.84
CA LEU A 112 -19.32 12.27 1.48
C LEU A 112 -20.38 11.86 0.44
N PRO A 113 -20.53 12.64 -0.65
CA PRO A 113 -21.55 12.40 -1.65
C PRO A 113 -21.35 11.08 -2.42
N GLY A 114 -22.38 10.65 -3.16
CA GLY A 114 -22.26 9.48 -4.05
C GLY A 114 -22.61 8.13 -3.44
N LYS A 115 -23.04 8.09 -2.17
CA LYS A 115 -23.63 6.89 -1.58
C LYS A 115 -24.91 6.53 -2.31
N ARG A 116 -24.95 5.36 -2.95
CA ARG A 116 -26.16 4.91 -3.65
C ARG A 116 -27.23 4.54 -2.62
N PRO A 117 -28.49 4.96 -2.80
CA PRO A 117 -29.55 4.56 -1.90
C PRO A 117 -29.71 3.04 -1.94
N THR A 118 -29.64 2.40 -0.77
CA THR A 118 -29.90 0.97 -0.64
C THR A 118 -31.36 0.72 -1.04
N ARG A 119 -31.58 -0.03 -2.12
CA ARG A 119 -32.92 -0.40 -2.58
C ARG A 119 -33.54 -1.31 -1.51
N ARG A 120 -34.35 -0.73 -0.60
CA ARG A 120 -35.15 -1.50 0.37
C ARG A 120 -35.93 -2.57 -0.39
N ARG A 121 -35.64 -3.85 -0.10
CA ARG A 121 -36.48 -4.95 -0.59
C ARG A 121 -37.86 -4.77 0.06
N GLN A 122 -38.87 -4.42 -0.74
CA GLN A 122 -40.26 -4.43 -0.26
C GLN A 122 -40.62 -5.87 0.15
N PRO A 123 -41.26 -6.08 1.32
CA PRO A 123 -41.76 -7.39 1.68
C PRO A 123 -42.87 -7.77 0.69
N SER A 124 -42.71 -8.92 0.04
CA SER A 124 -43.71 -9.50 -0.85
C SER A 124 -45.04 -9.66 -0.10
N ARG A 125 -46.10 -8.95 -0.52
CA ARG A 125 -47.48 -9.23 -0.09
C ARG A 125 -47.79 -10.68 -0.45
N ARG A 126 -47.86 -11.57 0.55
CA ARG A 126 -48.49 -12.89 0.39
C ARG A 126 -49.97 -12.63 0.08
N VAL A 127 -50.38 -12.84 -1.17
CA VAL A 127 -51.80 -12.94 -1.52
C VAL A 127 -52.30 -14.26 -0.95
N GLY A 128 -53.22 -14.18 0.01
CA GLY A 128 -53.86 -15.36 0.59
C GLY A 128 -54.63 -16.13 -0.47
N ALA A 129 -54.43 -17.45 -0.53
CA ALA A 129 -55.22 -18.35 -1.37
C ALA A 129 -56.63 -18.51 -0.77
N PRO A 130 -57.70 -18.48 -1.59
CA PRO A 130 -59.05 -18.73 -1.10
C PRO A 130 -59.25 -20.22 -0.77
N HIS A 131 -59.81 -20.47 0.40
CA HIS A 131 -60.23 -21.77 0.90
C HIS A 131 -61.51 -22.21 0.16
N LEU A 132 -61.45 -23.29 -0.61
CA LEU A 132 -62.63 -23.93 -1.19
C LEU A 132 -63.18 -24.94 -0.16
N VAL A 133 -64.39 -24.65 0.33
CA VAL A 133 -65.20 -25.55 1.18
C VAL A 133 -65.90 -26.55 0.26
N SER A 134 -65.76 -27.84 0.59
CA SER A 134 -66.52 -28.95 -0.01
C SER A 134 -68.02 -28.82 0.25
N GLY A 135 -68.81 -29.09 -0.79
CA GLY A 135 -70.21 -29.49 -0.73
C GLY A 135 -70.41 -30.68 -1.64
#